data_AF-A0A3E3J2L2-F1
#
_entry.id   AF-A0A3E3J2L2-F1
#
_cell.length_a   1.000
_cell.length_b   1.000
_cell.length_c   1.000
_cell.angle_alpha   90.00
_cell.angle_beta   90.00
_cell.angle_gamma   90.00
#
_symmetry.space_group_name_H-M   'P 1'
#
loop_
_entity.id
_entity.type
_entity.pdbx_description
1 polymer ?
#
loop_
_entity_poly.entity_id
_entity_poly.type
_entity_poly.pdbx_seq_one_letter_code
_entity_poly.pdbx_strand_id
1 'polypeptide(L)'
;MKYKDIVKGTFIERPNRFIAYVEIDGRQEKVHVKNTGRCRELLQKGVTVYLEKSGNPGRKTAYDLVAVEKGGLLVNMDSAAPNLAAGEWLASGGLLAPVKLIKPECTYGNSRFDFYVESEAVKMWLEVKGVTLETQRTALFPDAPSLRALKHVEELIQAKENGYEAGILFVVQMEGIRRFTPNWETQPAFAQALERAQEAGVAIYARGCHVTQDSMEISYEIPVVLKPEAKKQECFIQTAKGRSMADGPAVCEADNNENLCDIAPPLLKWYDGHRRVLPWRENPAPYRVWVSEIMLQQTRVEAVKPYFERFMEALPGIPELAQAPEDKLLKLWEGLGYYNRARNLQKAAQAIMAEYGGRMPDSREELLKLPGIGSYTAGAVASIAYGRAVPAVDGNVLRVISRYRADGRDMLNDKVRKSVEEDLKAVMPKDRPGDFNQALMELGAIVCIPNGAPKCGECPWEASCKAHIEGRETEFPKKAAKKARSIEKKTILVIQDAMRAAIRKRPAKGMLAGMYEFPSEEGHLSQEEVLALLKEKGLHPLRIQKLPDSRHVFTHREWDMIGYAVRVDELEPVGGTQEGLLFIEPSLTEKEYPIPSAYAAYTGYLQIRLGNDKFEEKK
;
A
#
# COMPACT_ATOMS: atom_id res chain seq x y z
N MET A 1 -30.46 23.66 -15.81
CA MET A 1 -30.16 24.71 -14.81
C MET A 1 -29.10 25.67 -15.34
N LYS A 2 -29.07 26.93 -14.89
CA LYS A 2 -28.12 27.96 -15.39
C LYS A 2 -27.47 28.77 -14.25
N TYR A 3 -26.15 28.95 -14.31
CA TYR A 3 -25.36 29.84 -13.45
C TYR A 3 -25.34 31.26 -14.01
N LYS A 4 -25.03 32.25 -13.17
CA LYS A 4 -24.93 33.66 -13.58
C LYS A 4 -23.49 34.16 -13.43
N ASP A 5 -23.12 35.16 -14.23
CA ASP A 5 -21.86 35.90 -14.08
C ASP A 5 -20.62 35.00 -13.93
N ILE A 6 -20.44 34.08 -14.89
CA ILE A 6 -19.32 33.13 -14.90
C ILE A 6 -18.02 33.82 -15.29
N VAL A 7 -16.98 33.56 -14.49
CA VAL A 7 -15.61 34.01 -14.73
C VAL A 7 -14.70 32.81 -14.87
N LYS A 8 -13.78 32.87 -15.84
CA LYS A 8 -12.74 31.87 -16.06
C LYS A 8 -11.51 32.17 -15.20
N GLY A 9 -10.90 31.15 -14.63
CA GLY A 9 -9.65 31.28 -13.87
C GLY A 9 -8.77 30.04 -13.95
N THR A 10 -7.58 30.14 -13.36
CA THR A 10 -6.59 29.05 -13.30
C THR A 10 -6.46 28.57 -11.86
N PHE A 11 -6.74 27.30 -11.60
CA PHE A 11 -6.67 26.75 -10.25
C PHE A 11 -5.23 26.71 -9.73
N ILE A 12 -5.01 27.20 -8.51
CA ILE A 12 -3.70 27.23 -7.85
C ILE A 12 -3.58 26.09 -6.85
N GLU A 13 -4.44 26.11 -5.82
CA GLU A 13 -4.44 25.12 -4.75
C GLU A 13 -5.77 25.10 -3.97
N ARG A 14 -6.00 24.02 -3.22
CA ARG A 14 -7.18 23.83 -2.35
C ARG A 14 -6.71 23.47 -0.94
N PRO A 15 -6.52 24.45 -0.05
CA PRO A 15 -6.01 24.19 1.31
C PRO A 15 -6.99 23.37 2.17
N ASN A 16 -8.30 23.44 1.89
CA ASN A 16 -9.31 22.66 2.60
C ASN A 16 -10.54 22.41 1.73
N ARG A 17 -11.50 21.62 2.24
CA ARG A 17 -12.67 21.19 1.47
C ARG A 17 -13.61 22.32 0.99
N PHE A 18 -13.55 23.52 1.57
CA PHE A 18 -14.46 24.62 1.27
C PHE A 18 -13.80 25.79 0.55
N ILE A 19 -12.47 25.87 0.56
CA ILE A 19 -11.70 27.01 0.04
C ILE A 19 -10.71 26.55 -1.01
N ALA A 20 -10.64 27.28 -2.12
CA ALA A 20 -9.59 27.18 -3.12
C ALA A 20 -9.00 28.57 -3.41
N TYR A 21 -7.78 28.58 -3.94
CA TYR A 21 -7.16 29.75 -4.54
C TYR A 21 -7.13 29.58 -6.05
N VAL A 22 -7.58 30.61 -6.75
CA VAL A 22 -7.68 30.63 -8.22
C VAL A 22 -7.10 31.95 -8.70
N GLU A 23 -6.31 31.90 -9.77
CA GLU A 23 -5.85 33.09 -10.46
C GLU A 23 -6.95 33.59 -11.41
N ILE A 24 -7.36 34.84 -11.23
CA ILE A 24 -8.33 35.55 -12.07
C ILE A 24 -7.67 36.86 -12.48
N ASP A 25 -7.57 37.14 -13.77
CA ASP A 25 -6.96 38.36 -14.32
C ASP A 25 -5.57 38.71 -13.71
N GLY A 26 -4.75 37.67 -13.48
CA GLY A 26 -3.39 37.81 -12.92
C GLY A 26 -3.35 38.08 -11.41
N ARG A 27 -4.47 37.94 -10.69
CA ARG A 27 -4.55 38.08 -9.23
C ARG A 27 -5.02 36.77 -8.60
N GLN A 28 -4.38 36.40 -7.49
CA GLN A 28 -4.83 35.27 -6.68
C GLN A 28 -6.07 35.66 -5.88
N GLU A 29 -7.17 34.95 -6.13
CA GLU A 29 -8.46 35.15 -5.47
C GLU A 29 -8.81 33.94 -4.61
N LYS A 30 -9.42 34.21 -3.44
CA LYS A 30 -9.94 33.18 -2.53
C LYS A 30 -11.38 32.87 -2.90
N VAL A 31 -11.64 31.64 -3.31
CA VAL A 31 -12.97 31.20 -3.79
C VAL A 31 -13.53 30.10 -2.89
N HIS A 32 -14.86 29.98 -2.87
CA HIS A 32 -15.55 28.89 -2.19
C HIS A 32 -15.71 27.69 -3.15
N VAL A 33 -15.52 26.48 -2.63
CA VAL A 33 -15.68 25.24 -3.39
C VAL A 33 -17.02 24.63 -3.04
N LYS A 34 -17.98 24.66 -3.98
CA LYS A 34 -19.33 24.09 -3.79
C LYS A 34 -19.34 22.56 -3.69
N ASN A 35 -18.22 21.91 -4.02
CA ASN A 35 -18.00 20.49 -3.81
C ASN A 35 -17.25 20.21 -2.50
N THR A 36 -17.88 19.49 -1.57
CA THR A 36 -17.23 19.12 -0.30
C THR A 36 -16.42 17.83 -0.36
N GLY A 37 -16.50 17.10 -1.49
CA GLY A 37 -15.77 15.87 -1.77
C GLY A 37 -14.27 16.08 -2.02
N ARG A 38 -13.55 14.99 -2.29
CA ARG A 38 -12.09 14.98 -2.40
C ARG A 38 -11.56 15.78 -3.60
N CYS A 39 -12.24 15.74 -4.74
CA CYS A 39 -11.95 16.51 -5.97
C CYS A 39 -10.48 16.55 -6.41
N ARG A 40 -9.66 15.53 -6.10
CA ARG A 40 -8.20 15.59 -6.35
C ARG A 40 -7.87 15.43 -7.84
N GLU A 41 -8.66 14.61 -8.51
CA GLU A 41 -8.62 14.33 -9.94
C GLU A 41 -9.18 15.50 -10.77
N LEU A 42 -10.05 16.30 -10.18
CA LEU A 42 -10.68 17.49 -10.78
C LEU A 42 -9.82 18.74 -10.61
N LEU A 43 -9.35 19.01 -9.38
CA LEU A 43 -8.64 20.24 -9.02
C LEU A 43 -7.12 20.04 -8.97
N GLN A 44 -6.51 19.93 -10.14
CA GLN A 44 -5.05 19.85 -10.29
C GLN A 44 -4.47 21.24 -10.55
N LYS A 45 -3.30 21.56 -9.99
CA LYS A 45 -2.68 22.88 -10.18
C LYS A 45 -2.53 23.20 -11.68
N GLY A 46 -2.99 24.39 -12.09
CA GLY A 46 -2.93 24.87 -13.46
C GLY A 46 -4.16 24.54 -14.33
N VAL A 47 -5.15 23.78 -13.83
CA VAL A 47 -6.36 23.52 -14.63
C VAL A 47 -7.26 24.75 -14.73
N THR A 48 -7.93 24.87 -15.87
CA THR A 48 -8.98 25.86 -16.08
C THR A 48 -10.19 25.56 -15.20
N VAL A 49 -10.65 26.56 -14.44
CA VAL A 49 -11.87 26.49 -13.63
C VAL A 49 -12.84 27.62 -14.00
N TYR A 50 -14.11 27.38 -13.73
CA TYR A 50 -15.20 28.33 -13.93
C TYR A 50 -15.86 28.66 -12.61
N LEU A 51 -16.04 29.96 -12.38
CA LEU A 51 -16.43 30.55 -11.11
C LEU A 51 -17.71 31.37 -11.28
N GLU A 52 -18.73 31.11 -10.48
CA GLU A 52 -19.92 31.95 -10.40
C GLU A 52 -19.65 33.12 -9.43
N LYS A 53 -19.83 34.36 -9.91
CA LYS A 53 -19.70 35.54 -9.06
C LYS A 53 -20.94 35.70 -8.20
N SER A 54 -20.75 35.86 -6.89
CA SER A 54 -21.86 36.11 -5.98
C SER A 54 -22.33 37.55 -6.05
N GLY A 55 -23.65 37.74 -6.19
CA GLY A 55 -24.29 39.05 -6.07
C GLY A 55 -24.48 39.54 -4.63
N ASN A 56 -24.09 38.76 -3.60
CA ASN A 56 -24.26 39.14 -2.21
C ASN A 56 -22.99 39.82 -1.64
N PRO A 57 -23.01 41.14 -1.37
CA PRO A 57 -21.84 41.87 -0.88
C PRO A 57 -21.37 41.45 0.53
N GLY A 58 -22.21 40.74 1.31
CA GLY A 58 -21.87 40.28 2.66
C GLY A 58 -21.11 38.95 2.72
N ARG A 59 -20.82 38.30 1.58
CA ARG A 59 -20.10 37.03 1.56
C ARG A 59 -18.60 37.21 1.77
N LYS A 60 -18.00 36.25 2.50
CA LYS A 60 -16.54 36.18 2.74
C LYS A 60 -15.72 35.83 1.49
N THR A 61 -16.35 35.22 0.49
CA THR A 61 -15.76 34.91 -0.81
C THR A 61 -16.67 35.43 -1.91
N ALA A 62 -16.10 36.12 -2.88
CA ALA A 62 -16.85 36.73 -3.98
C ALA A 62 -17.26 35.71 -5.06
N TYR A 63 -16.61 34.53 -5.08
CA TYR A 63 -16.77 33.54 -6.13
C TYR A 63 -17.03 32.14 -5.57
N ASP A 64 -17.86 31.39 -6.28
CA ASP A 64 -18.11 29.96 -6.09
C ASP A 64 -17.55 29.17 -7.26
N LEU A 65 -16.69 28.18 -7.00
CA LEU A 65 -16.14 27.29 -8.01
C LEU A 65 -17.18 26.23 -8.40
N VAL A 66 -17.65 26.28 -9.64
CA VAL A 66 -18.80 25.50 -10.14
C VAL A 66 -18.45 24.47 -11.20
N ALA A 67 -17.40 24.68 -11.99
CA ALA A 67 -16.96 23.73 -13.02
C ALA A 67 -15.44 23.77 -13.27
N VAL A 68 -14.92 22.72 -13.91
CA VAL A 68 -13.49 22.54 -14.19
C VAL A 68 -13.27 21.80 -15.51
N GLU A 69 -12.21 22.14 -16.22
CA GLU A 69 -11.77 21.40 -17.40
C GLU A 69 -10.81 20.27 -17.00
N LYS A 70 -11.16 19.03 -17.32
CA LYS A 70 -10.35 17.83 -17.08
C LYS A 70 -10.20 17.06 -18.38
N GLY A 71 -8.98 16.97 -18.91
CA GLY A 71 -8.68 16.12 -20.08
C GLY A 71 -9.51 16.44 -21.33
N GLY A 72 -9.90 17.71 -21.51
CA GLY A 72 -10.79 18.15 -22.60
C GLY A 72 -12.29 18.01 -22.31
N LEU A 73 -12.68 17.49 -21.15
CA LEU A 73 -14.07 17.45 -20.69
C LEU A 73 -14.35 18.61 -19.73
N LEU A 74 -15.53 19.22 -19.86
CA LEU A 74 -16.04 20.15 -18.87
C LEU A 74 -16.87 19.40 -17.84
N VAL A 75 -16.43 19.43 -16.58
CA VAL A 75 -17.09 18.75 -15.46
C VAL A 75 -17.72 19.79 -14.55
N ASN A 76 -19.04 19.71 -14.39
CA ASN A 76 -19.71 20.46 -13.35
C ASN A 76 -19.42 19.82 -11.98
N MET A 77 -19.07 20.62 -10.99
CA MET A 77 -18.71 20.13 -9.66
C MET A 77 -19.56 20.72 -8.53
N ASP A 78 -20.58 21.52 -8.83
CA ASP A 78 -21.54 21.96 -7.84
C ASP A 78 -22.34 20.74 -7.33
N SER A 79 -22.23 20.44 -6.02
CA SER A 79 -22.90 19.29 -5.43
C SER A 79 -24.42 19.44 -5.34
N ALA A 80 -24.96 20.65 -5.49
CA ALA A 80 -26.41 20.90 -5.52
C ALA A 80 -27.02 20.80 -6.93
N ALA A 81 -26.19 20.92 -7.97
CA ALA A 81 -26.64 20.93 -9.36
C ALA A 81 -27.34 19.63 -9.82
N PRO A 82 -26.92 18.41 -9.38
CA PRO A 82 -27.61 17.16 -9.72
C PRO A 82 -29.10 17.17 -9.39
N ASN A 83 -29.47 17.63 -8.21
CA ASN A 83 -30.87 17.65 -7.77
C ASN A 83 -31.69 18.66 -8.58
N LEU A 84 -31.13 19.83 -8.87
CA LEU A 84 -31.79 20.83 -9.71
C LEU A 84 -32.03 20.30 -11.13
N ALA A 85 -31.01 19.70 -11.74
CA ALA A 85 -31.11 19.12 -13.08
C ALA A 85 -32.09 17.94 -13.11
N ALA A 86 -32.11 17.09 -12.08
CA ALA A 86 -33.08 16.01 -11.94
C ALA A 86 -34.51 16.54 -11.81
N GLY A 87 -34.74 17.60 -11.03
CA GLY A 87 -36.06 18.23 -10.89
C GLY A 87 -36.59 18.81 -12.21
N GLU A 88 -35.75 19.52 -12.96
CA GLU A 88 -36.10 20.02 -14.31
C GLU A 88 -36.38 18.86 -15.28
N TRP A 89 -35.56 17.82 -15.26
CA TRP A 89 -35.74 16.62 -16.08
C TRP A 89 -37.05 15.88 -15.76
N LEU A 90 -37.38 15.69 -14.48
CA LEU A 90 -38.65 15.11 -14.05
C LEU A 90 -39.85 15.93 -14.54
N ALA A 91 -39.78 17.26 -14.40
CA ALA A 91 -40.85 18.16 -14.85
C ALA A 91 -41.04 18.16 -16.37
N SER A 92 -39.98 17.89 -17.13
CA SER A 92 -40.01 17.78 -18.60
C SER A 92 -40.56 16.43 -19.13
N GLY A 93 -40.95 15.51 -18.24
CA GLY A 93 -41.42 14.17 -18.62
C GLY A 93 -40.30 13.13 -18.75
N GLY A 94 -39.21 13.28 -17.99
CA GLY A 94 -38.08 12.35 -18.01
C GLY A 94 -38.40 10.91 -17.58
N LEU A 95 -39.51 10.70 -16.86
CA LEU A 95 -40.03 9.36 -16.54
C LEU A 95 -41.09 8.93 -17.57
N LEU A 96 -41.20 7.62 -17.80
CA LEU A 96 -42.07 7.01 -18.82
C LEU A 96 -43.59 7.29 -18.65
N ALA A 97 -44.00 7.96 -17.57
CA ALA A 97 -45.40 8.33 -17.30
C ALA A 97 -45.53 9.84 -16.99
N PRO A 98 -46.62 10.51 -17.41
CA PRO A 98 -46.88 11.91 -17.08
C PRO A 98 -46.94 12.10 -15.56
N VAL A 99 -46.00 12.88 -15.03
CA VAL A 99 -45.90 13.16 -13.60
C VAL A 99 -46.93 14.23 -13.21
N LYS A 100 -47.79 13.93 -12.23
CA LYS A 100 -48.77 14.87 -11.67
C LYS A 100 -48.20 15.68 -10.51
N LEU A 101 -47.25 15.11 -9.77
CA LEU A 101 -46.70 15.73 -8.57
C LEU A 101 -45.21 15.40 -8.44
N ILE A 102 -44.40 16.42 -8.18
CA ILE A 102 -42.99 16.31 -7.80
C ILE A 102 -42.83 17.04 -6.47
N LYS A 103 -42.47 16.31 -5.41
CA LYS A 103 -42.16 16.89 -4.10
C LYS A 103 -40.69 16.65 -3.77
N PRO A 104 -39.85 17.69 -3.70
CA PRO A 104 -38.46 17.52 -3.32
C PRO A 104 -38.31 17.24 -1.82
N GLU A 105 -37.19 16.63 -1.43
CA GLU A 105 -36.69 16.61 -0.05
C GLU A 105 -37.64 15.98 0.98
N CYS A 106 -38.27 14.86 0.60
CA CYS A 106 -39.31 14.18 1.36
C CYS A 106 -38.75 13.00 2.18
N THR A 107 -39.31 12.78 3.38
CA THR A 107 -38.84 11.71 4.30
C THR A 107 -39.67 10.44 4.16
N TYR A 108 -38.98 9.31 4.07
CA TYR A 108 -39.56 7.96 4.17
C TYR A 108 -38.70 7.13 5.13
N GLY A 109 -39.32 6.49 6.12
CA GLY A 109 -38.60 5.79 7.16
C GLY A 109 -37.60 6.70 7.88
N ASN A 110 -36.31 6.37 7.80
CA ASN A 110 -35.21 7.10 8.44
C ASN A 110 -34.32 7.86 7.45
N SER A 111 -34.71 7.98 6.18
CA SER A 111 -33.99 8.77 5.17
C SER A 111 -34.87 9.83 4.55
N ARG A 112 -34.19 10.89 4.13
CA ARG A 112 -34.75 11.95 3.31
C ARG A 112 -34.30 11.71 1.88
N PHE A 113 -35.25 11.36 1.02
CA PHE A 113 -35.03 11.17 -0.40
C PHE A 113 -35.16 12.49 -1.15
N ASP A 114 -34.43 12.62 -2.26
CA ASP A 114 -34.39 13.85 -3.03
C ASP A 114 -35.74 14.19 -3.67
N PHE A 115 -36.50 13.17 -4.12
CA PHE A 115 -37.82 13.38 -4.71
C PHE A 115 -38.82 12.29 -4.31
N TYR A 116 -40.06 12.71 -4.11
CA TYR A 116 -41.25 11.88 -4.17
C TYR A 116 -42.07 12.30 -5.38
N VAL A 117 -42.45 11.32 -6.21
CA VAL A 117 -43.08 11.55 -7.52
C VAL A 117 -44.38 10.76 -7.60
N GLU A 118 -45.47 11.39 -8.06
CA GLU A 118 -46.73 10.71 -8.34
C GLU A 118 -47.16 10.91 -9.79
N SER A 119 -47.62 9.84 -10.42
CA SER A 119 -48.35 9.81 -11.69
C SER A 119 -49.73 9.17 -11.47
N GLU A 120 -50.52 8.96 -12.54
CA GLU A 120 -51.81 8.27 -12.42
C GLU A 120 -51.70 6.82 -11.96
N ALA A 121 -50.59 6.15 -12.29
CA ALA A 121 -50.42 4.72 -12.05
C ALA A 121 -49.38 4.41 -10.95
N VAL A 122 -48.54 5.38 -10.57
CA VAL A 122 -47.31 5.12 -9.81
C VAL A 122 -47.06 6.19 -8.75
N LYS A 123 -46.68 5.75 -7.54
CA LYS A 123 -46.09 6.57 -6.48
C LYS A 123 -44.66 6.11 -6.24
N MET A 124 -43.69 7.00 -6.41
CA MET A 124 -42.27 6.66 -6.48
C MET A 124 -41.40 7.48 -5.54
N TRP A 125 -40.50 6.81 -4.82
CA TRP A 125 -39.36 7.42 -4.12
C TRP A 125 -38.13 7.43 -5.03
N LEU A 126 -37.48 8.57 -5.18
CA LEU A 126 -36.32 8.73 -6.04
C LEU A 126 -35.16 9.41 -5.29
N GLU A 127 -34.02 8.72 -5.26
CA GLU A 127 -32.75 9.26 -4.78
C GLU A 127 -31.88 9.72 -5.97
N VAL A 128 -31.21 10.85 -5.85
CA VAL A 128 -30.31 11.43 -6.85
C VAL A 128 -28.88 11.36 -6.35
N LYS A 129 -27.97 10.90 -7.21
CA LYS A 129 -26.53 10.88 -6.95
C LYS A 129 -25.78 11.63 -8.04
N GLY A 130 -25.08 12.69 -7.66
CA GLY A 130 -24.12 13.36 -8.55
C GLY A 130 -22.90 12.49 -8.80
N VAL A 131 -22.50 12.36 -10.06
CA VAL A 131 -21.35 11.56 -10.47
C VAL A 131 -20.37 12.43 -11.25
N THR A 132 -19.18 12.62 -10.68
CA THR A 132 -18.07 13.38 -11.27
C THR A 132 -16.82 12.53 -11.50
N LEU A 133 -16.80 11.30 -11.01
CA LEU A 133 -15.72 10.35 -11.26
C LEU A 133 -15.97 9.62 -12.58
N GLU A 134 -14.99 9.71 -13.48
CA GLU A 134 -14.97 8.94 -14.73
C GLU A 134 -13.58 8.40 -15.03
N THR A 135 -13.57 7.24 -15.68
CA THR A 135 -12.39 6.63 -16.29
C THR A 135 -12.77 6.06 -17.66
N GLN A 136 -12.05 6.46 -18.72
CA GLN A 136 -12.26 5.94 -20.08
C GLN A 136 -13.73 6.02 -20.56
N ARG A 137 -14.40 7.16 -20.33
CA ARG A 137 -15.83 7.37 -20.66
C ARG A 137 -16.78 6.44 -19.91
N THR A 138 -16.36 5.94 -18.74
CA THR A 138 -17.18 5.18 -17.80
C THR A 138 -17.35 5.97 -16.53
N ALA A 139 -18.58 6.33 -16.17
CA ALA A 139 -18.89 6.99 -14.91
C ALA A 139 -18.96 5.98 -13.76
N LEU A 140 -18.45 6.39 -12.60
CA LEU A 140 -18.27 5.54 -11.42
C LEU A 140 -18.84 6.21 -10.18
N PHE A 141 -19.63 5.49 -9.37
CA PHE A 141 -20.09 5.99 -8.08
C PHE A 141 -20.11 4.87 -7.01
N PRO A 142 -19.67 5.14 -5.76
CA PRO A 142 -19.20 6.44 -5.25
C PRO A 142 -17.71 6.71 -5.56
N ASP A 143 -17.28 7.95 -5.39
CA ASP A 143 -15.88 8.41 -5.50
C ASP A 143 -15.09 8.27 -4.17
N ALA A 144 -15.80 8.13 -3.05
CA ALA A 144 -15.27 7.74 -1.74
C ALA A 144 -16.32 6.90 -0.97
N PRO A 145 -15.92 6.07 0.01
CA PRO A 145 -16.87 5.28 0.79
C PRO A 145 -17.92 6.17 1.49
N SER A 146 -19.20 5.84 1.31
CA SER A 146 -20.35 6.54 1.89
C SER A 146 -21.37 5.55 2.47
N LEU A 147 -21.34 5.40 3.80
CA LEU A 147 -22.34 4.60 4.50
C LEU A 147 -23.76 5.17 4.34
N ARG A 148 -23.88 6.50 4.18
CA ARG A 148 -25.16 7.16 3.91
C ARG A 148 -25.74 6.76 2.56
N ALA A 149 -24.92 6.74 1.52
CA ALA A 149 -25.38 6.32 0.19
C ALA A 149 -25.84 4.86 0.19
N LEU A 150 -25.11 3.98 0.88
CA LEU A 150 -25.51 2.59 1.08
C LEU A 150 -26.86 2.48 1.81
N LYS A 151 -27.01 3.18 2.93
CA LYS A 151 -28.27 3.21 3.70
C LYS A 151 -29.47 3.64 2.85
N HIS A 152 -29.31 4.66 2.01
CA HIS A 152 -30.40 5.14 1.15
C HIS A 152 -30.81 4.06 0.13
N VAL A 153 -29.88 3.27 -0.41
CA VAL A 153 -30.22 2.16 -1.33
C VAL A 153 -31.01 1.06 -0.62
N GLU A 154 -30.61 0.67 0.60
CA GLU A 154 -31.36 -0.32 1.39
C GLU A 154 -32.77 0.17 1.74
N GLU A 155 -32.94 1.46 2.02
CA GLU A 155 -34.28 2.01 2.30
C GLU A 155 -35.14 2.15 1.03
N LEU A 156 -34.55 2.29 -0.16
CA LEU A 156 -35.28 2.18 -1.43
C LEU A 156 -35.79 0.75 -1.68
N ILE A 157 -34.98 -0.27 -1.33
CA ILE A 157 -35.41 -1.68 -1.37
C ILE A 157 -36.63 -1.87 -0.46
N GLN A 158 -36.54 -1.38 0.78
CA GLN A 158 -37.65 -1.47 1.72
C GLN A 158 -38.90 -0.71 1.25
N ALA A 159 -38.73 0.46 0.62
CA ALA A 159 -39.85 1.20 0.03
C ALA A 159 -40.54 0.38 -1.07
N LYS A 160 -39.76 -0.30 -1.90
CA LYS A 160 -40.25 -1.19 -2.97
C LYS A 160 -41.01 -2.40 -2.40
N GLU A 161 -40.47 -3.04 -1.37
CA GLU A 161 -41.12 -4.14 -0.65
C GLU A 161 -42.46 -3.73 -0.01
N ASN A 162 -42.55 -2.47 0.44
CA ASN A 162 -43.76 -1.89 1.03
C ASN A 162 -44.78 -1.36 0.00
N GLY A 163 -44.59 -1.67 -1.30
CA GLY A 163 -45.56 -1.39 -2.36
C GLY A 163 -45.44 -0.02 -3.02
N TYR A 164 -44.37 0.74 -2.76
CA TYR A 164 -44.05 1.94 -3.55
C TYR A 164 -43.20 1.56 -4.77
N GLU A 165 -43.21 2.39 -5.81
CA GLU A 165 -42.10 2.38 -6.75
C GLU A 165 -40.89 3.06 -6.10
N ALA A 166 -39.70 2.63 -6.49
CA ALA A 166 -38.46 3.16 -5.94
C ALA A 166 -37.40 3.24 -7.04
N GLY A 167 -36.53 4.25 -6.97
CA GLY A 167 -35.41 4.32 -7.88
C GLY A 167 -34.26 5.18 -7.40
N ILE A 168 -33.13 4.98 -8.06
CA ILE A 168 -31.92 5.79 -7.88
C ILE A 168 -31.50 6.34 -9.25
N LEU A 169 -31.20 7.63 -9.31
CA LEU A 169 -30.79 8.35 -10.50
C LEU A 169 -29.36 8.87 -10.33
N PHE A 170 -28.44 8.31 -11.11
CA PHE A 170 -27.07 8.79 -11.25
C PHE A 170 -27.01 9.89 -12.30
N VAL A 171 -26.76 11.12 -11.86
CA VAL A 171 -26.62 12.31 -12.72
C VAL A 171 -25.13 12.52 -12.98
N VAL A 172 -24.69 12.16 -14.18
CA VAL A 172 -23.30 12.25 -14.59
C VAL A 172 -23.02 13.66 -15.09
N GLN A 173 -22.24 14.42 -14.33
CA GLN A 173 -22.06 15.87 -14.44
C GLN A 173 -21.05 16.27 -15.54
N MET A 174 -21.03 15.53 -16.65
CA MET A 174 -20.17 15.76 -17.81
C MET A 174 -20.72 15.04 -19.05
N GLU A 175 -20.24 15.46 -20.21
CA GLU A 175 -20.63 14.91 -21.50
C GLU A 175 -19.72 13.76 -21.98
N GLY A 176 -20.20 12.95 -22.91
CA GLY A 176 -19.38 11.95 -23.62
C GLY A 176 -19.18 10.61 -22.90
N ILE A 177 -19.91 10.36 -21.82
CA ILE A 177 -19.89 9.11 -21.06
C ILE A 177 -20.73 8.04 -21.77
N ARG A 178 -20.22 6.81 -21.82
CA ARG A 178 -20.82 5.71 -22.58
C ARG A 178 -21.45 4.63 -21.72
N ARG A 179 -21.10 4.59 -20.44
CA ARG A 179 -21.60 3.60 -19.48
C ARG A 179 -21.45 4.11 -18.05
N PHE A 180 -22.29 3.60 -17.16
CA PHE A 180 -22.18 3.78 -15.73
C PHE A 180 -22.02 2.41 -15.08
N THR A 181 -21.15 2.33 -14.07
CA THR A 181 -21.04 1.15 -13.20
C THR A 181 -20.86 1.63 -11.77
N PRO A 182 -21.41 0.94 -10.75
CA PRO A 182 -20.98 1.22 -9.39
C PRO A 182 -19.48 1.03 -9.26
N ASN A 183 -18.87 1.84 -8.41
CA ASN A 183 -17.45 1.81 -8.15
C ASN A 183 -17.13 0.68 -7.17
N TRP A 184 -16.98 -0.52 -7.74
CA TRP A 184 -16.62 -1.74 -7.03
C TRP A 184 -15.33 -1.63 -6.22
N GLU A 185 -14.38 -0.80 -6.66
CA GLU A 185 -13.10 -0.59 -5.96
C GLU A 185 -13.28 0.29 -4.72
N THR A 186 -14.10 1.33 -4.80
CA THR A 186 -14.26 2.31 -3.72
C THR A 186 -15.18 1.79 -2.61
N GLN A 187 -16.30 1.17 -2.96
CA GLN A 187 -17.22 0.62 -1.97
C GLN A 187 -17.99 -0.58 -2.54
N PRO A 188 -17.41 -1.80 -2.48
CA PRO A 188 -18.07 -3.02 -2.98
C PRO A 188 -19.48 -3.22 -2.41
N ALA A 189 -19.68 -2.89 -1.12
CA ALA A 189 -20.98 -2.99 -0.46
C ALA A 189 -22.07 -2.15 -1.13
N PHE A 190 -21.73 -0.99 -1.71
CA PHE A 190 -22.68 -0.15 -2.45
C PHE A 190 -23.06 -0.80 -3.78
N ALA A 191 -22.10 -1.40 -4.48
CA ALA A 191 -22.36 -2.11 -5.72
C ALA A 191 -23.25 -3.34 -5.50
N GLN A 192 -22.96 -4.13 -4.46
CA GLN A 192 -23.82 -5.26 -4.03
C GLN A 192 -25.22 -4.79 -3.61
N ALA A 193 -25.34 -3.63 -2.97
CA ALA A 193 -26.64 -3.07 -2.64
C ALA A 193 -27.42 -2.65 -3.88
N LEU A 194 -26.77 -2.09 -4.91
CA LEU A 194 -27.43 -1.83 -6.19
C LEU A 194 -27.88 -3.12 -6.90
N GLU A 195 -27.11 -4.21 -6.80
CA GLU A 195 -27.53 -5.51 -7.35
C GLU A 195 -28.80 -6.01 -6.65
N ARG A 196 -28.80 -6.00 -5.30
CA ARG A 196 -30.01 -6.33 -4.53
C ARG A 196 -31.17 -5.41 -4.85
N ALA A 197 -30.91 -4.12 -5.05
CA ALA A 197 -31.93 -3.15 -5.44
C ALA A 197 -32.53 -3.49 -6.80
N GLN A 198 -31.71 -3.82 -7.79
CA GLN A 198 -32.19 -4.26 -9.10
C GLN A 198 -33.01 -5.56 -9.00
N GLU A 199 -32.56 -6.53 -8.21
CA GLU A 199 -33.28 -7.80 -7.96
C GLU A 199 -34.63 -7.57 -7.26
N ALA A 200 -34.70 -6.63 -6.33
CA ALA A 200 -35.93 -6.21 -5.66
C ALA A 200 -36.86 -5.36 -6.56
N GLY A 201 -36.42 -4.98 -7.76
CA GLY A 201 -37.19 -4.18 -8.71
C GLY A 201 -37.11 -2.67 -8.50
N VAL A 202 -36.13 -2.18 -7.74
CA VAL A 202 -35.78 -0.76 -7.66
C VAL A 202 -35.16 -0.33 -9.00
N ALA A 203 -35.67 0.75 -9.59
CA ALA A 203 -35.19 1.24 -10.87
C ALA A 203 -33.84 1.97 -10.73
N ILE A 204 -32.87 1.63 -11.58
CA ILE A 204 -31.54 2.24 -11.56
C ILE A 204 -31.31 3.00 -12.86
N TYR A 205 -31.26 4.31 -12.77
CA TYR A 205 -31.06 5.20 -13.92
C TYR A 205 -29.66 5.80 -13.89
N ALA A 206 -29.03 5.93 -15.06
CA ALA A 206 -27.88 6.79 -15.24
C ALA A 206 -28.14 7.73 -16.42
N ARG A 207 -27.90 9.02 -16.21
CA ARG A 207 -28.16 10.08 -17.19
C ARG A 207 -26.94 10.96 -17.34
N GLY A 208 -26.51 11.17 -18.59
CA GLY A 208 -25.44 12.08 -18.93
C GLY A 208 -25.94 13.51 -19.08
N CYS A 209 -25.14 14.47 -18.65
CA CYS A 209 -25.47 15.88 -18.81
C CYS A 209 -24.74 16.49 -20.00
N HIS A 210 -25.40 17.41 -20.70
CA HIS A 210 -24.71 18.43 -21.47
C HIS A 210 -24.27 19.53 -20.51
N VAL A 211 -22.97 19.85 -20.52
CA VAL A 211 -22.35 20.80 -19.59
C VAL A 211 -21.66 21.89 -20.38
N THR A 212 -22.04 23.13 -20.10
CA THR A 212 -21.37 24.32 -20.63
C THR A 212 -20.74 25.11 -19.48
N GLN A 213 -20.06 26.21 -19.79
CA GLN A 213 -19.44 27.05 -18.77
C GLN A 213 -20.46 27.64 -17.80
N ASP A 214 -21.71 27.84 -18.24
CA ASP A 214 -22.77 28.48 -17.47
C ASP A 214 -24.03 27.61 -17.29
N SER A 215 -24.05 26.36 -17.75
CA SER A 215 -25.24 25.50 -17.64
C SER A 215 -24.93 24.01 -17.48
N MET A 216 -25.91 23.30 -16.91
CA MET A 216 -25.95 21.84 -16.87
C MET A 216 -27.38 21.35 -17.10
N GLU A 217 -27.55 20.40 -18.00
CA GLU A 217 -28.85 19.82 -18.36
C GLU A 217 -28.72 18.31 -18.58
N ILE A 218 -29.63 17.51 -18.00
CA ILE A 218 -29.71 16.08 -18.28
C ILE A 218 -30.13 15.88 -19.74
N SER A 219 -29.33 15.16 -20.51
CA SER A 219 -29.45 15.12 -21.97
C SER A 219 -29.69 13.71 -22.53
N TYR A 220 -28.95 12.69 -22.06
CA TYR A 220 -28.99 11.36 -22.69
C TYR A 220 -28.95 10.21 -21.68
N GLU A 221 -29.42 9.04 -22.10
CA GLU A 221 -29.33 7.80 -21.32
C GLU A 221 -27.92 7.24 -21.30
N ILE A 222 -27.49 6.78 -20.13
CA ILE A 222 -26.25 6.03 -19.98
C ILE A 222 -26.61 4.60 -19.58
N PRO A 223 -26.16 3.58 -20.35
CA PRO A 223 -26.32 2.19 -19.95
C PRO A 223 -25.71 1.91 -18.57
N VAL A 224 -26.51 1.33 -17.68
CA VAL A 224 -26.08 0.89 -16.35
C VAL A 224 -25.58 -0.54 -16.43
N VAL A 225 -24.33 -0.75 -16.01
CA VAL A 225 -23.67 -2.06 -15.97
C VAL A 225 -23.31 -2.33 -14.51
N LEU A 226 -24.12 -3.11 -13.80
CA LEU A 226 -23.81 -3.45 -12.40
C LEU A 226 -22.67 -4.47 -12.31
N LYS A 227 -22.66 -5.47 -13.19
CA LYS A 227 -21.60 -6.48 -13.30
C LYS A 227 -20.81 -6.22 -14.58
N PRO A 228 -19.48 -6.01 -14.53
CA PRO A 228 -18.70 -5.95 -15.76
C PRO A 228 -18.76 -7.32 -16.45
N GLU A 229 -19.48 -7.40 -17.58
CA GLU A 229 -19.52 -8.60 -18.41
C GLU A 229 -18.11 -8.99 -18.88
N ALA A 230 -17.78 -10.27 -18.71
CA ALA A 230 -16.58 -10.87 -19.28
C ALA A 230 -16.69 -10.81 -20.82
N LYS A 231 -15.98 -9.86 -21.45
CA LYS A 231 -15.91 -9.80 -22.91
C LYS A 231 -15.23 -11.07 -23.44
N LYS A 232 -16.01 -11.95 -24.06
CA LYS A 232 -15.53 -12.93 -25.05
C LYS A 232 -14.88 -12.14 -26.18
N GLN A 233 -13.58 -12.30 -26.37
CA GLN A 233 -12.86 -11.72 -27.48
C GLN A 233 -12.60 -12.82 -28.51
N GLU A 234 -13.36 -12.83 -29.59
CA GLU A 234 -13.05 -13.64 -30.77
C GLU A 234 -11.74 -13.13 -31.37
N CYS A 235 -10.70 -13.97 -31.31
CA CYS A 235 -9.39 -13.68 -31.85
C CYS A 235 -9.32 -14.20 -33.29
N PHE A 236 -9.32 -13.30 -34.26
CA PHE A 236 -8.95 -13.61 -35.64
C PHE A 236 -7.44 -13.87 -35.69
N ILE A 237 -7.03 -15.13 -35.75
CA ILE A 237 -5.66 -15.52 -36.08
C ILE A 237 -5.61 -15.88 -37.56
N GLN A 238 -4.98 -15.03 -38.37
CA GLN A 238 -4.47 -15.45 -39.67
C GLN A 238 -3.25 -16.35 -39.43
N THR A 239 -3.41 -17.65 -39.63
CA THR A 239 -2.28 -18.60 -39.65
C THR A 239 -1.68 -18.64 -41.04
N ALA A 240 -0.47 -18.10 -41.18
CA ALA A 240 0.37 -18.35 -42.34
C ALA A 240 0.94 -19.78 -42.25
N LYS A 241 0.31 -20.72 -42.96
CA LYS A 241 0.89 -21.83 -43.76
C LYS A 241 -0.14 -22.95 -43.90
N GLY A 242 -0.46 -23.26 -45.16
CA GLY A 242 -1.55 -24.14 -45.54
C GLY A 242 -1.47 -25.57 -44.97
N ARG A 243 -2.63 -26.02 -44.48
CA ARG A 243 -3.11 -27.41 -44.47
C ARG A 243 -4.64 -27.37 -44.65
N SER A 244 -5.16 -28.37 -45.36
CA SER A 244 -6.52 -28.43 -45.91
C SER A 244 -7.63 -28.51 -44.86
N MET A 245 -8.79 -27.96 -45.22
CA MET A 245 -10.07 -28.15 -44.52
C MET A 245 -10.61 -29.56 -44.73
N ALA A 246 -10.34 -30.46 -43.79
CA ALA A 246 -11.13 -31.66 -43.52
C ALA A 246 -10.53 -32.27 -42.25
N ASP A 247 -11.08 -31.91 -41.11
CA ASP A 247 -11.12 -32.66 -39.84
C ASP A 247 -11.52 -31.66 -38.74
N GLY A 248 -12.57 -32.00 -37.98
CA GLY A 248 -13.14 -31.15 -36.92
C GLY A 248 -12.12 -30.82 -35.82
N PRO A 249 -12.47 -29.91 -34.88
CA PRO A 249 -11.53 -29.51 -33.83
C PRO A 249 -11.11 -30.74 -33.02
N ALA A 250 -9.82 -31.08 -33.12
CA ALA A 250 -9.20 -32.10 -32.29
C ALA A 250 -9.32 -31.66 -30.82
N VAL A 251 -10.03 -32.46 -30.03
CA VAL A 251 -10.00 -32.38 -28.58
C VAL A 251 -8.57 -32.74 -28.17
N CYS A 252 -7.82 -31.78 -27.66
CA CYS A 252 -6.53 -32.05 -27.04
C CYS A 252 -6.79 -32.79 -25.72
N GLU A 253 -6.39 -34.06 -25.68
CA GLU A 253 -6.40 -34.88 -24.48
C GLU A 253 -5.54 -34.25 -23.38
N ALA A 254 -6.02 -34.36 -22.14
CA ALA A 254 -5.44 -33.77 -20.96
C ALA A 254 -4.10 -34.44 -20.59
N ASP A 255 -3.00 -33.71 -20.80
CA ASP A 255 -1.73 -33.97 -20.13
C ASP A 255 -1.69 -33.15 -18.82
N ASN A 256 -1.24 -33.80 -17.74
CA ASN A 256 -1.21 -33.36 -16.33
C ASN A 256 -0.33 -32.12 -16.02
N ASN A 257 -0.36 -31.06 -16.84
CA ASN A 257 0.37 -29.82 -16.56
C ASN A 257 -0.55 -28.63 -16.26
N GLU A 258 -0.74 -28.48 -14.95
CA GLU A 258 -1.10 -27.31 -14.13
C GLU A 258 -0.85 -25.92 -14.74
N ASN A 259 -1.68 -25.56 -15.72
CA ASN A 259 -1.50 -24.37 -16.53
C ASN A 259 -1.78 -23.09 -15.72
N LEU A 260 -0.79 -22.19 -15.60
CA LEU A 260 -0.96 -20.83 -15.07
C LEU A 260 -1.47 -19.84 -16.14
N CYS A 261 -1.97 -20.36 -17.27
CA CYS A 261 -2.12 -19.62 -18.52
C CYS A 261 -3.01 -18.36 -18.45
N ASP A 262 -3.80 -18.19 -17.39
CA ASP A 262 -4.69 -17.04 -17.23
C ASP A 262 -4.57 -16.35 -15.86
N ILE A 263 -3.46 -16.54 -15.12
CA ILE A 263 -3.33 -15.94 -13.79
C ILE A 263 -3.06 -14.44 -13.82
N ALA A 264 -2.41 -13.94 -14.88
CA ALA A 264 -1.90 -12.57 -14.93
C ALA A 264 -3.01 -11.51 -15.08
N PRO A 265 -4.00 -11.63 -15.99
CA PRO A 265 -5.03 -10.62 -16.14
C PRO A 265 -5.88 -10.36 -14.87
N PRO A 266 -6.45 -11.37 -14.18
CA PRO A 266 -7.23 -11.12 -12.97
C PRO A 266 -6.36 -10.61 -11.82
N LEU A 267 -5.10 -11.06 -11.74
CA LEU A 267 -4.14 -10.60 -10.75
C LEU A 267 -3.79 -9.12 -10.93
N LEU A 268 -3.44 -8.70 -12.16
CA LEU A 268 -3.09 -7.31 -12.46
C LEU A 268 -4.29 -6.38 -12.26
N LYS A 269 -5.48 -6.81 -12.70
CA LYS A 269 -6.72 -6.06 -12.46
C LYS A 269 -6.97 -5.85 -10.96
N TRP A 270 -6.78 -6.90 -10.16
CA TRP A 270 -6.88 -6.79 -8.71
C TRP A 270 -5.81 -5.85 -8.14
N TYR A 271 -4.57 -5.96 -8.59
CA TYR A 271 -3.48 -5.11 -8.13
C TYR A 271 -3.70 -3.62 -8.40
N ASP A 272 -4.25 -3.28 -9.56
CA ASP A 272 -4.55 -1.89 -9.93
C ASP A 272 -5.48 -1.20 -8.94
N GLY A 273 -6.46 -1.93 -8.39
CA GLY A 273 -7.41 -1.42 -7.40
C GLY A 273 -7.00 -1.60 -5.93
N HIS A 274 -6.04 -2.50 -5.63
CA HIS A 274 -5.74 -2.93 -4.24
C HIS A 274 -4.30 -2.67 -3.79
N ARG A 275 -3.39 -2.24 -4.68
CA ARG A 275 -1.99 -1.99 -4.30
C ARG A 275 -1.89 -0.91 -3.22
N ARG A 276 -1.12 -1.18 -2.18
CA ARG A 276 -0.77 -0.15 -1.18
C ARG A 276 0.16 0.88 -1.80
N VAL A 277 -0.09 2.15 -1.47
CA VAL A 277 0.81 3.27 -1.74
C VAL A 277 2.02 3.17 -0.80
N LEU A 278 3.20 2.98 -1.37
CA LEU A 278 4.45 2.82 -0.62
C LEU A 278 5.53 3.77 -1.18
N PRO A 279 6.40 4.37 -0.35
CA PRO A 279 7.38 5.36 -0.80
C PRO A 279 8.30 4.90 -1.94
N TRP A 280 8.67 3.62 -1.97
CA TRP A 280 9.51 3.02 -3.01
C TRP A 280 8.75 2.60 -4.27
N ARG A 281 7.41 2.53 -4.23
CA ARG A 281 6.56 2.21 -5.40
C ARG A 281 6.22 3.43 -6.23
N GLU A 282 6.01 4.58 -5.60
CA GLU A 282 5.59 5.81 -6.29
C GLU A 282 6.73 6.45 -7.10
N ASN A 283 7.98 6.10 -6.80
CA ASN A 283 9.15 6.45 -7.61
C ASN A 283 10.12 5.24 -7.66
N PRO A 284 9.91 4.30 -8.59
CA PRO A 284 10.61 3.02 -8.65
C PRO A 284 11.99 3.11 -9.32
N ALA A 285 12.79 4.13 -8.96
CA ALA A 285 14.17 4.22 -9.45
C ALA A 285 14.99 3.00 -8.98
N PRO A 286 15.96 2.49 -9.77
CA PRO A 286 16.69 1.25 -9.46
C PRO A 286 17.29 1.20 -8.06
N TYR A 287 17.93 2.28 -7.63
CA TYR A 287 18.49 2.40 -6.28
C TYR A 287 17.42 2.32 -5.18
N ARG A 288 16.29 3.00 -5.38
CA ARG A 288 15.17 3.02 -4.42
C ARG A 288 14.54 1.64 -4.27
N VAL A 289 14.24 0.99 -5.39
CA VAL A 289 13.70 -0.38 -5.43
C VAL A 289 14.69 -1.32 -4.75
N TRP A 290 15.96 -1.27 -5.12
CA TRP A 290 16.97 -2.15 -4.54
C TRP A 290 17.06 -2.02 -3.01
N VAL A 291 17.15 -0.79 -2.49
CA VAL A 291 17.22 -0.56 -1.05
C VAL A 291 15.95 -1.05 -0.34
N SER A 292 14.76 -0.75 -0.87
CA SER A 292 13.51 -1.23 -0.27
C SER A 292 13.42 -2.75 -0.26
N GLU A 293 13.80 -3.40 -1.35
CA GLU A 293 13.77 -4.87 -1.45
C GLU A 293 14.73 -5.53 -0.47
N ILE A 294 15.91 -4.97 -0.24
CA ILE A 294 16.84 -5.47 0.80
C ILE A 294 16.25 -5.24 2.20
N MET A 295 15.65 -4.08 2.47
CA MET A 295 15.02 -3.79 3.77
C MET A 295 13.84 -4.72 4.05
N LEU A 296 13.03 -5.07 3.05
CA LEU A 296 11.85 -5.93 3.18
C LEU A 296 12.15 -7.41 3.40
N GLN A 297 13.41 -7.84 3.21
CA GLN A 297 13.82 -9.22 3.50
C GLN A 297 13.57 -9.57 4.98
N GLN A 298 12.54 -10.38 5.24
CA GLN A 298 12.14 -10.79 6.59
C GLN A 298 11.77 -9.61 7.52
N THR A 299 11.33 -8.49 6.95
CA THR A 299 10.87 -7.32 7.70
C THR A 299 9.51 -6.85 7.17
N ARG A 300 8.59 -6.46 8.06
CA ARG A 300 7.25 -6.02 7.67
C ARG A 300 7.29 -4.63 7.04
N VAL A 301 6.41 -4.40 6.05
CA VAL A 301 6.30 -3.13 5.31
C VAL A 301 6.20 -1.91 6.23
N GLU A 302 5.32 -1.94 7.23
CA GLU A 302 5.12 -0.79 8.13
C GLU A 302 6.38 -0.45 8.94
N ALA A 303 7.16 -1.45 9.35
CA ALA A 303 8.43 -1.22 10.03
C ALA A 303 9.48 -0.61 9.11
N VAL A 304 9.44 -0.91 7.80
CA VAL A 304 10.44 -0.43 6.83
C VAL A 304 10.22 1.04 6.44
N LYS A 305 8.99 1.55 6.39
CA LYS A 305 8.68 2.92 5.92
C LYS A 305 9.60 4.02 6.52
N PRO A 306 9.68 4.20 7.85
CA PRO A 306 10.53 5.24 8.44
C PRO A 306 12.03 4.98 8.23
N TYR A 307 12.45 3.71 8.14
CA TYR A 307 13.85 3.36 7.84
C TYR A 307 14.22 3.71 6.41
N PHE A 308 13.31 3.46 5.47
CA PHE A 308 13.53 3.79 4.07
C PHE A 308 13.63 5.31 3.88
N GLU A 309 12.73 6.08 4.48
CA GLU A 309 12.74 7.54 4.40
C GLU A 309 14.06 8.15 4.91
N ARG A 310 14.49 7.81 6.13
CA ARG A 310 15.76 8.32 6.68
C ARG A 310 16.98 7.85 5.89
N PHE A 311 16.95 6.64 5.33
CA PHE A 311 18.06 6.11 4.53
C PHE A 311 18.16 6.84 3.19
N MET A 312 17.04 7.10 2.53
CA MET A 312 17.00 7.88 1.29
C MET A 312 17.40 9.34 1.50
N GLU A 313 17.11 9.93 2.66
CA GLU A 313 17.57 11.29 3.00
C GLU A 313 19.09 11.33 3.21
N ALA A 314 19.64 10.39 3.98
CA ALA A 314 21.06 10.40 4.33
C ALA A 314 21.98 9.86 3.23
N LEU A 315 21.49 8.93 2.41
CA LEU A 315 22.20 8.23 1.34
C LEU A 315 21.30 8.16 0.09
N PRO A 316 21.11 9.28 -0.64
CA PRO A 316 20.14 9.38 -1.73
C PRO A 316 20.50 8.58 -3.00
N GLY A 317 21.75 8.14 -3.14
CA GLY A 317 22.23 7.41 -4.31
C GLY A 317 23.31 6.37 -4.01
N ILE A 318 23.68 5.65 -5.08
CA ILE A 318 24.74 4.64 -5.07
C ILE A 318 26.11 5.22 -4.66
N PRO A 319 26.53 6.41 -5.14
CA PRO A 319 27.81 7.00 -4.73
C PRO A 319 27.88 7.26 -3.22
N GLU A 320 26.83 7.83 -2.64
CA GLU A 320 26.79 8.15 -1.21
C GLU A 320 26.81 6.88 -0.37
N LEU A 321 26.07 5.85 -0.77
CA LEU A 321 26.08 4.55 -0.10
C LEU A 321 27.47 3.88 -0.16
N ALA A 322 28.12 3.90 -1.32
CA ALA A 322 29.43 3.28 -1.51
C ALA A 322 30.52 3.92 -0.64
N GLN A 323 30.42 5.22 -0.39
CA GLN A 323 31.40 6.02 0.37
C GLN A 323 31.06 6.16 1.86
N ALA A 324 29.85 5.78 2.29
CA ALA A 324 29.42 5.96 3.67
C ALA A 324 30.34 5.24 4.67
N PRO A 325 30.76 5.88 5.77
CA PRO A 325 31.44 5.17 6.86
C PRO A 325 30.58 4.04 7.42
N GLU A 326 31.19 2.91 7.79
CA GLU A 326 30.45 1.71 8.25
C GLU A 326 29.56 2.05 9.47
N ASP A 327 30.07 2.80 10.44
CA ASP A 327 29.32 3.15 11.64
C ASP A 327 28.08 4.00 11.30
N LYS A 328 28.18 4.92 10.32
CA LYS A 328 27.03 5.68 9.80
C LYS A 328 25.99 4.76 9.14
N LEU A 329 26.45 3.79 8.33
CA LEU A 329 25.58 2.83 7.67
C LEU A 329 24.83 1.93 8.67
N LEU A 330 25.56 1.36 9.64
CA LEU A 330 24.96 0.53 10.69
C LEU A 330 23.98 1.33 11.55
N LYS A 331 24.30 2.62 11.79
CA LYS A 331 23.42 3.52 12.50
C LYS A 331 22.10 3.77 11.77
N LEU A 332 22.14 4.03 10.47
CA LEU A 332 20.94 4.15 9.64
C LEU A 332 20.12 2.83 9.58
N TRP A 333 20.77 1.68 9.78
CA TRP A 333 20.13 0.35 9.81
C TRP A 333 19.71 -0.12 11.21
N GLU A 334 20.06 0.64 12.25
CA GLU A 334 19.88 0.25 13.66
C GLU A 334 18.41 -0.06 13.98
N GLY A 335 18.18 -1.28 14.47
CA GLY A 335 16.85 -1.79 14.83
C GLY A 335 16.14 -2.57 13.72
N LEU A 336 16.59 -2.51 12.45
CA LEU A 336 15.98 -3.29 11.36
C LEU A 336 16.38 -4.78 11.37
N GLY A 337 17.46 -5.11 12.08
CA GLY A 337 18.00 -6.47 12.15
C GLY A 337 18.72 -6.93 10.87
N TYR A 338 19.40 -8.08 10.97
CA TYR A 338 20.23 -8.66 9.89
C TYR A 338 21.20 -7.65 9.25
N TYR A 339 22.09 -7.07 10.06
CA TYR A 339 23.05 -6.02 9.66
C TYR A 339 23.98 -6.40 8.49
N ASN A 340 24.18 -7.69 8.21
CA ASN A 340 24.91 -8.12 7.02
C ASN A 340 24.21 -7.69 5.72
N ARG A 341 22.90 -7.45 5.73
CA ARG A 341 22.18 -6.87 4.59
C ARG A 341 22.72 -5.49 4.23
N ALA A 342 22.87 -4.60 5.21
CA ALA A 342 23.42 -3.26 5.02
C ALA A 342 24.86 -3.32 4.46
N ARG A 343 25.69 -4.20 5.04
CA ARG A 343 27.08 -4.38 4.57
C ARG A 343 27.16 -4.89 3.14
N ASN A 344 26.36 -5.89 2.79
CA ASN A 344 26.34 -6.41 1.43
C ASN A 344 25.78 -5.37 0.44
N LEU A 345 24.77 -4.60 0.86
CA LEU A 345 24.24 -3.46 0.11
C LEU A 345 25.37 -2.46 -0.21
N GLN A 346 26.18 -2.07 0.77
CA GLN A 346 27.33 -1.18 0.54
C GLN A 346 28.40 -1.81 -0.36
N LYS A 347 28.77 -3.08 -0.14
CA LYS A 347 29.75 -3.78 -1.00
C LYS A 347 29.28 -3.85 -2.46
N ALA A 348 28.00 -4.10 -2.68
CA ALA A 348 27.41 -4.05 -4.01
C ALA A 348 27.39 -2.63 -4.59
N ALA A 349 27.16 -1.59 -3.78
CA ALA A 349 27.27 -0.21 -4.26
C ALA A 349 28.69 0.13 -4.71
N GLN A 350 29.70 -0.32 -3.96
CA GLN A 350 31.12 -0.19 -4.32
C GLN A 350 31.44 -0.95 -5.62
N ALA A 351 30.93 -2.18 -5.79
CA ALA A 351 31.07 -2.93 -7.04
C ALA A 351 30.38 -2.22 -8.21
N ILE A 352 29.19 -1.65 -8.02
CA ILE A 352 28.48 -0.87 -9.05
C ILE A 352 29.30 0.37 -9.46
N MET A 353 29.92 1.06 -8.51
CA MET A 353 30.81 2.18 -8.80
C MET A 353 32.03 1.74 -9.62
N ALA A 354 32.68 0.64 -9.25
CA ALA A 354 33.90 0.17 -9.88
C ALA A 354 33.68 -0.46 -11.27
N GLU A 355 32.66 -1.30 -11.42
CA GLU A 355 32.45 -2.15 -12.61
C GLU A 355 31.44 -1.55 -13.60
N TYR A 356 30.51 -0.70 -13.13
CA TYR A 356 29.40 -0.18 -13.94
C TYR A 356 29.30 1.36 -13.91
N GLY A 357 30.35 2.05 -13.43
CA GLY A 357 30.42 3.52 -13.42
C GLY A 357 29.33 4.19 -12.58
N GLY A 358 28.87 3.54 -11.52
CA GLY A 358 27.83 4.05 -10.63
C GLY A 358 26.40 3.84 -11.14
N ARG A 359 26.22 3.21 -12.31
CA ARG A 359 24.91 2.85 -12.85
C ARG A 359 24.59 1.39 -12.55
N MET A 360 23.50 1.14 -11.83
CA MET A 360 23.07 -0.23 -11.53
C MET A 360 22.72 -0.98 -12.84
N PRO A 361 23.20 -2.22 -13.06
CA PRO A 361 22.85 -2.98 -14.25
C PRO A 361 21.36 -3.36 -14.27
N ASP A 362 20.82 -3.59 -15.47
CA ASP A 362 19.39 -3.85 -15.69
C ASP A 362 19.04 -5.32 -15.98
N SER A 363 20.04 -6.16 -16.28
CA SER A 363 19.85 -7.58 -16.55
C SER A 363 19.97 -8.42 -15.28
N ARG A 364 19.22 -9.52 -15.23
CA ARG A 364 19.25 -10.46 -14.10
C ARG A 364 20.65 -11.04 -13.91
N GLU A 365 21.32 -11.35 -15.00
CA GLU A 365 22.63 -12.00 -15.03
C GLU A 365 23.70 -11.13 -14.39
N GLU A 366 23.71 -9.82 -14.70
CA GLU A 366 24.66 -8.88 -14.09
C GLU A 366 24.27 -8.55 -12.64
N LEU A 367 22.98 -8.38 -12.35
CA LEU A 367 22.49 -8.14 -10.99
C LEU A 367 22.88 -9.27 -10.02
N LEU A 368 22.85 -10.53 -10.47
CA LEU A 368 23.23 -11.70 -9.66
C LEU A 368 24.72 -11.76 -9.30
N LYS A 369 25.59 -11.04 -10.01
CA LYS A 369 27.02 -10.97 -9.68
C LYS A 369 27.30 -10.07 -8.48
N LEU A 370 26.37 -9.17 -8.14
CA LEU A 370 26.56 -8.18 -7.09
C LEU A 370 26.39 -8.79 -5.69
N PRO A 371 27.26 -8.45 -4.71
CA PRO A 371 27.18 -8.94 -3.34
C PRO A 371 25.80 -8.75 -2.68
N GLY A 372 25.22 -9.84 -2.18
CA GLY A 372 23.94 -9.80 -1.47
C GLY A 372 22.69 -9.66 -2.36
N ILE A 373 22.83 -9.66 -3.68
CA ILE A 373 21.70 -9.72 -4.61
C ILE A 373 21.47 -11.19 -5.02
N GLY A 374 20.38 -11.77 -4.52
CA GLY A 374 19.93 -13.11 -4.91
C GLY A 374 18.86 -13.08 -6.02
N SER A 375 18.39 -14.26 -6.47
CA SER A 375 17.40 -14.42 -7.56
C SER A 375 16.17 -13.51 -7.38
N TYR A 376 15.61 -13.49 -6.17
CA TYR A 376 14.47 -12.62 -5.83
C TYR A 376 14.77 -11.13 -6.08
N THR A 377 15.83 -10.60 -5.49
CA THR A 377 16.16 -9.17 -5.58
C THR A 377 16.56 -8.79 -7.00
N ALA A 378 17.28 -9.67 -7.72
CA ALA A 378 17.59 -9.46 -9.13
C ALA A 378 16.30 -9.37 -9.98
N GLY A 379 15.35 -10.28 -9.77
CA GLY A 379 14.04 -10.24 -10.45
C GLY A 379 13.24 -9.00 -10.11
N ALA A 380 13.20 -8.60 -8.83
CA ALA A 380 12.47 -7.42 -8.38
C ALA A 380 13.04 -6.14 -8.99
N VAL A 381 14.36 -5.92 -8.94
CA VAL A 381 15.01 -4.74 -9.53
C VAL A 381 14.84 -4.72 -11.05
N ALA A 382 15.13 -5.84 -11.73
CA ALA A 382 15.04 -5.91 -13.20
C ALA A 382 13.61 -5.66 -13.71
N SER A 383 12.60 -6.20 -13.03
CA SER A 383 11.21 -6.05 -13.46
C SER A 383 10.59 -4.71 -13.06
N ILE A 384 10.76 -4.26 -11.81
CA ILE A 384 10.10 -3.07 -11.28
C ILE A 384 10.77 -1.80 -11.80
N ALA A 385 12.09 -1.74 -11.79
CA ALA A 385 12.82 -0.51 -12.17
C ALA A 385 13.14 -0.44 -13.66
N TYR A 386 13.31 -1.59 -14.32
CA TYR A 386 13.76 -1.66 -15.72
C TYR A 386 12.77 -2.32 -16.68
N GLY A 387 11.61 -2.75 -16.20
CA GLY A 387 10.57 -3.35 -17.06
C GLY A 387 11.00 -4.66 -17.73
N ARG A 388 12.01 -5.37 -17.19
CA ARG A 388 12.45 -6.67 -17.73
C ARG A 388 11.51 -7.78 -17.28
N ALA A 389 11.11 -8.66 -18.20
CA ALA A 389 10.25 -9.81 -17.91
C ALA A 389 11.00 -10.91 -17.14
N VAL A 390 11.27 -10.65 -15.85
CA VAL A 390 12.01 -11.51 -14.94
C VAL A 390 11.18 -11.73 -13.67
N PRO A 391 10.92 -12.99 -13.26
CA PRO A 391 10.13 -13.29 -12.06
C PRO A 391 10.88 -12.92 -10.77
N ALA A 392 10.15 -12.41 -9.79
CA ALA A 392 10.63 -12.12 -8.45
C ALA A 392 9.89 -13.00 -7.43
N VAL A 393 10.51 -14.12 -7.04
CA VAL A 393 9.84 -15.15 -6.22
C VAL A 393 10.35 -15.10 -4.78
N ASP A 394 9.54 -14.56 -3.86
CA ASP A 394 9.77 -14.57 -2.42
C ASP A 394 8.95 -15.64 -1.69
N GLY A 395 8.99 -15.64 -0.36
CA GLY A 395 8.18 -16.56 0.45
C GLY A 395 6.66 -16.30 0.37
N ASN A 396 6.23 -15.11 -0.04
CA ASN A 396 4.83 -14.81 -0.29
C ASN A 396 4.37 -15.43 -1.60
N VAL A 397 5.13 -15.23 -2.68
CA VAL A 397 4.86 -15.83 -3.99
C VAL A 397 4.88 -17.35 -3.91
N LEU A 398 5.88 -17.95 -3.26
CA LEU A 398 5.93 -19.42 -3.08
C LEU A 398 4.71 -19.98 -2.36
N ARG A 399 4.22 -19.30 -1.32
CA ARG A 399 2.98 -19.69 -0.62
C ARG A 399 1.77 -19.57 -1.52
N VAL A 400 1.63 -18.45 -2.22
CA VAL A 400 0.52 -18.15 -3.13
C VAL A 400 0.43 -19.22 -4.22
N ILE A 401 1.55 -19.51 -4.89
CA ILE A 401 1.59 -20.50 -5.98
C ILE A 401 1.41 -21.93 -5.45
N SER A 402 1.99 -22.26 -4.28
CA SER A 402 1.77 -23.56 -3.65
C SER A 402 0.30 -23.79 -3.32
N ARG A 403 -0.43 -22.79 -2.79
CA ARG A 403 -1.88 -22.89 -2.57
C ARG A 403 -2.67 -22.95 -3.87
N TYR A 404 -2.34 -22.10 -4.85
CA TYR A 404 -3.01 -22.10 -6.15
C TYR A 404 -2.99 -23.48 -6.81
N ARG A 405 -1.87 -24.21 -6.67
CA ARG A 405 -1.68 -25.56 -7.22
C ARG A 405 -1.96 -26.72 -6.27
N ALA A 406 -2.26 -26.46 -4.99
CA ALA A 406 -2.24 -27.48 -3.94
C ALA A 406 -0.91 -28.30 -3.95
N ASP A 407 0.22 -27.61 -4.15
CA ASP A 407 1.55 -28.23 -4.29
C ASP A 407 2.13 -28.61 -2.92
N GLY A 408 2.24 -29.91 -2.67
CA GLY A 408 2.75 -30.49 -1.42
C GLY A 408 4.28 -30.59 -1.32
N ARG A 409 5.03 -30.15 -2.33
CA ARG A 409 6.50 -30.16 -2.27
C ARG A 409 7.00 -29.14 -1.22
N ASP A 410 8.17 -29.42 -0.62
CA ASP A 410 8.76 -28.51 0.37
C ASP A 410 9.18 -27.18 -0.28
N MET A 411 8.59 -26.08 0.17
CA MET A 411 8.87 -24.75 -0.37
C MET A 411 10.31 -24.27 -0.12
N LEU A 412 11.05 -24.92 0.78
CA LEU A 412 12.46 -24.63 1.05
C LEU A 412 13.39 -25.30 0.04
N ASN A 413 12.89 -26.17 -0.83
CA ASN A 413 13.68 -26.81 -1.88
C ASN A 413 13.92 -25.85 -3.06
N ASP A 414 15.18 -25.60 -3.40
CA ASP A 414 15.56 -24.72 -4.51
C ASP A 414 15.01 -25.17 -5.87
N LYS A 415 14.78 -26.47 -6.09
CA LYS A 415 14.14 -26.98 -7.32
C LYS A 415 12.70 -26.51 -7.44
N VAL A 416 11.96 -26.44 -6.32
CA VAL A 416 10.58 -25.94 -6.30
C VAL A 416 10.56 -24.45 -6.65
N ARG A 417 11.49 -23.66 -6.07
CA ARG A 417 11.60 -22.24 -6.42
C ARG A 417 11.90 -22.03 -7.90
N LYS A 418 12.85 -22.77 -8.46
CA LYS A 418 13.19 -22.68 -9.90
C LYS A 418 12.00 -23.02 -10.80
N SER A 419 11.26 -24.09 -10.47
CA SER A 419 10.03 -24.45 -11.19
C SER A 419 9.00 -23.32 -11.15
N VAL A 420 8.77 -22.71 -9.97
CA VAL A 420 7.86 -21.56 -9.86
C VAL A 420 8.37 -20.35 -10.65
N GLU A 421 9.68 -20.06 -10.64
CA GLU A 421 10.27 -19.00 -11.46
C GLU A 421 10.03 -19.25 -12.97
N GLU A 422 10.25 -20.46 -13.46
CA GLU A 422 10.04 -20.84 -14.86
C GLU A 422 8.57 -20.68 -15.29
N ASP A 423 7.65 -21.16 -14.46
CA ASP A 423 6.22 -21.09 -14.74
C ASP A 423 5.73 -19.64 -14.76
N LEU A 424 6.14 -18.84 -13.77
CA LEU A 424 5.78 -17.41 -13.73
C LEU A 424 6.39 -16.64 -14.90
N LYS A 425 7.60 -16.99 -15.34
CA LYS A 425 8.22 -16.37 -16.52
C LYS A 425 7.41 -16.64 -17.79
N ALA A 426 6.83 -17.83 -17.94
CA ALA A 426 6.05 -18.19 -19.12
C ALA A 426 4.74 -17.39 -19.24
N VAL A 427 4.13 -17.01 -18.11
CA VAL A 427 2.83 -16.32 -18.06
C VAL A 427 2.95 -14.83 -17.74
N MET A 428 4.16 -14.34 -17.52
CA MET A 428 4.42 -12.94 -17.19
C MET A 428 4.07 -12.02 -18.37
N PRO A 429 3.24 -10.98 -18.14
CA PRO A 429 2.95 -9.97 -19.16
C PRO A 429 4.20 -9.14 -19.46
N LYS A 430 4.50 -8.95 -20.75
CA LYS A 430 5.71 -8.25 -21.22
C LYS A 430 5.63 -6.73 -21.06
N ASP A 431 4.43 -6.18 -21.03
CA ASP A 431 4.13 -4.75 -20.92
C ASP A 431 4.15 -4.25 -19.48
N ARG A 432 3.87 -5.12 -18.49
CA ARG A 432 3.83 -4.77 -17.06
C ARG A 432 4.47 -5.82 -16.13
N PRO A 433 5.71 -6.28 -16.38
CA PRO A 433 6.33 -7.35 -15.59
C PRO A 433 6.59 -6.96 -14.13
N GLY A 434 6.93 -5.69 -13.88
CA GLY A 434 7.12 -5.15 -12.54
C GLY A 434 5.83 -5.19 -11.71
N ASP A 435 4.70 -4.82 -12.30
CA ASP A 435 3.40 -4.86 -11.62
C ASP A 435 2.94 -6.29 -11.38
N PHE A 436 3.21 -7.20 -12.31
CA PHE A 436 2.88 -8.62 -12.13
C PHE A 436 3.60 -9.22 -10.91
N ASN A 437 4.91 -8.97 -10.79
CA ASN A 437 5.67 -9.40 -9.61
C ASN A 437 5.15 -8.75 -8.32
N GLN A 438 4.92 -7.44 -8.35
CA GLN A 438 4.39 -6.74 -7.17
C GLN A 438 2.99 -7.21 -6.79
N ALA A 439 2.15 -7.57 -7.76
CA ALA A 439 0.83 -8.11 -7.53
C ALA A 439 0.87 -9.46 -6.82
N LEU A 440 1.76 -10.37 -7.24
CA LEU A 440 1.97 -11.64 -6.55
C LEU A 440 2.40 -11.44 -5.09
N MET A 441 3.36 -10.55 -4.87
CA MET A 441 3.85 -10.22 -3.54
C MET A 441 2.76 -9.59 -2.68
N GLU A 442 1.99 -8.66 -3.24
CA GLU A 442 0.89 -7.96 -2.56
C GLU A 442 -0.23 -8.94 -2.20
N LEU A 443 -0.62 -9.82 -3.13
CA LEU A 443 -1.64 -10.84 -2.91
C LEU A 443 -1.25 -11.74 -1.74
N GLY A 444 -0.01 -12.21 -1.71
CA GLY A 444 0.49 -13.00 -0.59
C GLY A 444 0.56 -12.20 0.71
N ALA A 445 0.83 -10.90 0.65
CA ALA A 445 0.96 -10.06 1.84
C ALA A 445 -0.37 -9.73 2.51
N ILE A 446 -1.46 -9.51 1.76
CA ILE A 446 -2.71 -8.94 2.31
C ILE A 446 -3.95 -9.84 2.17
N VAL A 447 -3.94 -10.81 1.23
CA VAL A 447 -5.08 -11.72 0.98
C VAL A 447 -4.71 -13.15 1.34
N CYS A 448 -3.71 -13.70 0.65
CA CYS A 448 -3.24 -15.08 0.82
C CYS A 448 -2.21 -15.15 1.95
N ILE A 449 -2.63 -14.73 3.15
CA ILE A 449 -1.77 -14.55 4.32
C ILE A 449 -1.31 -15.88 4.96
N PRO A 450 -0.15 -15.90 5.64
CA PRO A 450 0.31 -17.08 6.39
C PRO A 450 -0.35 -17.15 7.78
N ASN A 451 -0.25 -18.31 8.45
CA ASN A 451 -0.63 -18.51 9.86
C ASN A 451 -2.08 -18.12 10.19
N GLY A 452 -3.04 -18.58 9.39
CA GLY A 452 -4.45 -18.32 9.56
C GLY A 452 -5.23 -18.65 8.29
N ALA A 453 -6.55 -18.45 8.33
CA ALA A 453 -7.40 -18.58 7.15
C ALA A 453 -7.07 -17.44 6.17
N PRO A 454 -6.67 -17.74 4.91
CA PRO A 454 -6.54 -16.72 3.88
C PRO A 454 -7.90 -16.10 3.56
N LYS A 455 -7.88 -14.87 3.05
CA LYS A 455 -9.09 -14.13 2.67
C LYS A 455 -9.55 -14.53 1.26
N CYS A 456 -9.92 -15.79 1.07
CA CYS A 456 -10.19 -16.33 -0.28
C CYS A 456 -11.27 -15.54 -1.05
N GLY A 457 -12.30 -15.02 -0.39
CA GLY A 457 -13.32 -14.17 -1.02
C GLY A 457 -12.84 -12.78 -1.49
N GLU A 458 -11.62 -12.36 -1.13
CA GLU A 458 -10.95 -11.15 -1.66
C GLU A 458 -9.91 -11.51 -2.75
N CYS A 459 -9.74 -12.79 -3.07
CA CYS A 459 -8.69 -13.28 -3.95
C CYS A 459 -9.14 -13.25 -5.42
N PRO A 460 -8.35 -12.66 -6.35
CA PRO A 460 -8.68 -12.67 -7.79
C PRO A 460 -8.68 -14.08 -8.41
N TRP A 461 -8.19 -15.08 -7.68
CA TRP A 461 -8.08 -16.46 -8.13
C TRP A 461 -8.97 -17.42 -7.35
N GLU A 462 -9.91 -16.92 -6.54
CA GLU A 462 -10.82 -17.74 -5.71
C GLU A 462 -11.36 -18.96 -6.47
N ALA A 463 -12.03 -18.73 -7.60
CA ALA A 463 -12.66 -19.78 -8.40
C ALA A 463 -11.68 -20.76 -9.10
N SER A 464 -10.39 -20.45 -9.12
CA SER A 464 -9.35 -21.20 -9.83
C SER A 464 -8.26 -21.79 -8.92
N CYS A 465 -8.28 -21.46 -7.63
CA CYS A 465 -7.28 -21.89 -6.66
C CYS A 465 -7.61 -23.32 -6.19
N LYS A 466 -6.76 -24.30 -6.53
CA LYS A 466 -7.01 -25.71 -6.18
C LYS A 466 -7.15 -25.94 -4.68
N ALA A 467 -6.26 -25.37 -3.87
CA ALA A 467 -6.37 -25.53 -2.42
C ALA A 467 -7.65 -24.90 -1.85
N HIS A 468 -8.21 -23.87 -2.49
CA HIS A 468 -9.49 -23.28 -2.06
C HIS A 468 -10.68 -24.15 -2.44
N ILE A 469 -10.70 -24.65 -3.68
CA ILE A 469 -11.72 -25.60 -4.16
C ILE A 469 -11.77 -26.85 -3.28
N GLU A 470 -10.61 -27.30 -2.79
CA GLU A 470 -10.49 -28.44 -1.87
C GLU A 470 -10.70 -28.11 -0.39
N GLY A 471 -10.75 -26.82 0.00
CA GLY A 471 -10.83 -26.38 1.40
C GLY A 471 -9.58 -26.70 2.24
N ARG A 472 -8.39 -26.70 1.63
CA ARG A 472 -7.11 -27.15 2.19
C ARG A 472 -6.02 -26.06 2.21
N GLU A 473 -6.37 -24.79 2.13
CA GLU A 473 -5.42 -23.69 2.00
C GLU A 473 -4.45 -23.59 3.19
N THR A 474 -4.89 -24.01 4.38
CA THR A 474 -4.08 -24.01 5.61
C THR A 474 -3.04 -25.13 5.63
N GLU A 475 -3.17 -26.15 4.79
CA GLU A 475 -2.20 -27.22 4.64
C GLU A 475 -0.95 -26.82 3.84
N PHE A 476 -1.04 -25.71 3.10
CA PHE A 476 -0.01 -25.23 2.20
C PHE A 476 0.51 -23.84 2.63
N PRO A 477 1.81 -23.55 2.41
CA PRO A 477 2.81 -24.42 1.80
C PRO A 477 3.36 -25.44 2.80
N LYS A 478 3.79 -26.62 2.31
CA LYS A 478 4.52 -27.58 3.14
C LYS A 478 5.93 -27.03 3.42
N LYS A 479 6.34 -27.15 4.69
CA LYS A 479 7.67 -26.75 5.17
C LYS A 479 8.23 -27.89 6.01
N ALA A 480 9.49 -28.25 5.80
CA ALA A 480 10.20 -29.11 6.72
C ALA A 480 10.20 -28.52 8.14
N ALA A 481 10.18 -29.40 9.16
CA ALA A 481 10.27 -29.00 10.55
C ALA A 481 11.56 -28.20 10.80
N LYS A 482 11.45 -27.08 11.51
CA LYS A 482 12.64 -26.29 11.90
C LYS A 482 13.45 -27.06 12.94
N LYS A 483 14.77 -27.06 12.80
CA LYS A 483 15.67 -27.53 13.85
C LYS A 483 15.46 -26.69 15.12
N ALA A 484 15.58 -27.33 16.29
CA ALA A 484 15.57 -26.62 17.57
C ALA A 484 16.68 -25.55 17.61
N ARG A 485 16.39 -24.41 18.24
CA ARG A 485 17.36 -23.33 18.42
C ARG A 485 18.37 -23.70 19.49
N SER A 486 19.61 -23.25 19.34
CA SER A 486 20.58 -23.35 20.44
C SER A 486 20.33 -22.22 21.46
N ILE A 487 20.29 -22.55 22.74
CA ILE A 487 20.14 -21.58 23.83
C ILE A 487 21.53 -21.23 24.35
N GLU A 488 21.84 -19.93 24.41
CA GLU A 488 23.08 -19.39 24.97
C GLU A 488 22.74 -18.61 26.24
N LYS A 489 23.35 -19.01 27.36
CA LYS A 489 23.23 -18.28 28.62
C LYS A 489 24.24 -17.13 28.65
N LYS A 490 23.79 -15.94 29.06
CA LYS A 490 24.65 -14.75 29.17
C LYS A 490 24.39 -13.96 30.44
N THR A 491 25.44 -13.38 31.00
CA THR A 491 25.37 -12.35 32.04
C THR A 491 25.72 -11.01 31.43
N ILE A 492 24.78 -10.07 31.43
CA ILE A 492 24.94 -8.71 30.90
C ILE A 492 25.28 -7.74 32.03
N LEU A 493 26.29 -6.89 31.84
CA LEU A 493 26.75 -5.92 32.82
C LEU A 493 26.46 -4.50 32.32
N VAL A 494 25.56 -3.79 32.98
CA VAL A 494 25.28 -2.39 32.75
C VAL A 494 26.12 -1.57 33.72
N ILE A 495 27.35 -1.22 33.30
CA ILE A 495 28.34 -0.56 34.15
C ILE A 495 28.36 0.94 33.85
N GLN A 496 28.24 1.78 34.88
CA GLN A 496 28.34 3.24 34.75
C GLN A 496 29.09 3.88 35.92
N ASP A 497 29.78 5.00 35.66
CA ASP A 497 30.20 5.95 36.68
C ASP A 497 29.15 7.07 36.84
N ALA A 498 29.54 8.27 37.28
CA ALA A 498 28.63 9.41 37.40
C ALA A 498 28.10 9.94 36.04
N MET A 499 28.85 9.77 34.94
CA MET A 499 28.57 10.39 33.64
C MET A 499 28.62 9.42 32.46
N ARG A 500 29.40 8.35 32.57
CA ARG A 500 29.77 7.47 31.46
C ARG A 500 29.27 6.05 31.70
N ALA A 501 29.08 5.33 30.60
CA ALA A 501 28.78 3.90 30.59
C ALA A 501 29.85 3.11 29.83
N ALA A 502 30.11 1.89 30.28
CA ALA A 502 30.99 0.97 29.59
C ALA A 502 30.23 0.23 28.48
N ILE A 503 30.79 0.25 27.26
CA ILE A 503 30.34 -0.56 26.13
C ILE A 503 31.55 -1.21 25.44
N ARG A 504 31.31 -2.15 24.53
CA ARG A 504 32.35 -2.80 23.72
C ARG A 504 31.92 -2.88 22.25
N LYS A 505 32.85 -2.74 21.31
CA LYS A 505 32.60 -3.04 19.90
C LYS A 505 32.79 -4.53 19.64
N ARG A 506 31.78 -5.18 19.07
CA ARG A 506 31.85 -6.60 18.68
C ARG A 506 32.83 -6.80 17.51
N PRO A 507 33.49 -7.97 17.39
CA PRO A 507 34.37 -8.27 16.27
C PRO A 507 33.69 -8.09 14.90
N ALA A 508 34.49 -7.89 13.85
CA ALA A 508 34.02 -7.68 12.48
C ALA A 508 33.36 -8.92 11.83
N LYS A 509 33.39 -10.09 12.51
CA LYS A 509 32.78 -11.34 12.05
C LYS A 509 31.94 -11.96 13.16
N GLY A 510 30.95 -12.78 12.77
CA GLY A 510 30.06 -13.49 13.69
C GLY A 510 28.73 -12.77 13.93
N MET A 511 28.03 -13.18 14.99
CA MET A 511 26.71 -12.64 15.33
C MET A 511 26.82 -11.17 15.74
N LEU A 512 25.94 -10.31 15.20
CA LEU A 512 25.92 -8.87 15.46
C LEU A 512 27.29 -8.20 15.24
N ALA A 513 28.04 -8.68 14.24
CA ALA A 513 29.38 -8.18 13.92
C ALA A 513 29.41 -6.64 13.82
N GLY A 514 30.45 -6.01 14.38
CA GLY A 514 30.69 -4.57 14.36
C GLY A 514 29.71 -3.70 15.16
N MET A 515 28.66 -4.27 15.75
CA MET A 515 27.72 -3.54 16.63
C MET A 515 28.36 -3.30 18.00
N TYR A 516 27.83 -2.33 18.75
CA TYR A 516 28.22 -2.09 20.13
C TYR A 516 27.31 -2.86 21.09
N GLU A 517 27.87 -3.28 22.22
CA GLU A 517 27.18 -4.06 23.24
C GLU A 517 27.56 -3.62 24.65
N PHE A 518 26.72 -3.98 25.62
CA PHE A 518 27.13 -3.98 27.01
C PHE A 518 28.15 -5.11 27.26
N PRO A 519 29.13 -4.91 28.16
CA PRO A 519 30.01 -5.98 28.59
C PRO A 519 29.20 -7.21 29.03
N SER A 520 29.62 -8.39 28.62
CA SER A 520 28.90 -9.62 28.90
C SER A 520 29.81 -10.82 29.02
N GLU A 521 29.44 -11.74 29.90
CA GLU A 521 30.09 -13.03 30.11
C GLU A 521 29.20 -14.20 29.66
N GLU A 522 29.81 -15.34 29.37
CA GLU A 522 29.09 -16.58 29.09
C GLU A 522 28.57 -17.22 30.38
N GLY A 523 27.38 -17.83 30.31
CA GLY A 523 26.73 -18.43 31.47
C GLY A 523 25.87 -17.46 32.27
N HIS A 524 25.42 -17.92 33.43
CA HIS A 524 24.65 -17.13 34.40
C HIS A 524 25.48 -17.01 35.67
N LEU A 525 26.26 -15.94 35.77
CA LEU A 525 27.07 -15.64 36.93
C LEU A 525 26.22 -15.12 38.10
N SER A 526 26.59 -15.52 39.31
CA SER A 526 26.11 -14.96 40.57
C SER A 526 26.64 -13.54 40.80
N GLN A 527 26.05 -12.83 41.77
CA GLN A 527 26.50 -11.48 42.13
C GLN A 527 27.95 -11.49 42.65
N GLU A 528 28.36 -12.53 43.37
CA GLU A 528 29.72 -12.67 43.93
C GLU A 528 30.75 -12.86 42.82
N GLU A 529 30.45 -13.69 41.83
CA GLU A 529 31.30 -13.89 40.64
C GLU A 529 31.44 -12.60 39.82
N VAL A 530 30.35 -11.85 39.65
CA VAL A 530 30.39 -10.54 38.96
C VAL A 530 31.26 -9.54 39.73
N LEU A 531 31.17 -9.47 41.06
CA LEU A 531 32.01 -8.59 41.87
C LEU A 531 33.50 -8.97 41.77
N ALA A 532 33.82 -10.27 41.76
CA ALA A 532 35.18 -10.75 41.58
C ALA A 532 35.74 -10.36 40.20
N LEU A 533 34.94 -10.53 39.13
CA LEU A 533 35.29 -10.15 37.76
C LEU A 533 35.55 -8.64 37.63
N LEU A 534 34.71 -7.80 38.24
CA LEU A 534 34.87 -6.34 38.18
C LEU A 534 36.16 -5.91 38.88
N LYS A 535 36.48 -6.53 40.02
CA LYS A 535 37.73 -6.28 40.75
C LYS A 535 38.96 -6.69 39.94
N GLU A 536 38.91 -7.83 39.26
CA GLU A 536 39.98 -8.28 38.35
C GLU A 536 40.21 -7.29 37.20
N LYS A 537 39.13 -6.69 36.69
CA LYS A 537 39.17 -5.64 35.65
C LYS A 537 39.56 -4.25 36.19
N GLY A 538 39.88 -4.12 37.47
CA GLY A 538 40.27 -2.85 38.10
C GLY A 538 39.13 -1.86 38.30
N LEU A 539 37.88 -2.32 38.28
CA LEU A 539 36.70 -1.50 38.54
C LEU A 539 36.25 -1.68 39.99
N HIS A 540 35.97 -0.59 40.70
CA HIS A 540 35.51 -0.64 42.10
C HIS A 540 34.01 -0.39 42.21
N PRO A 541 33.18 -1.43 42.42
CA PRO A 541 31.72 -1.27 42.48
C PRO A 541 31.29 -0.57 43.76
N LEU A 542 30.63 0.58 43.63
CA LEU A 542 29.93 1.28 44.71
C LEU A 542 28.56 0.64 45.01
N ARG A 543 27.88 0.16 43.96
CA ARG A 543 26.58 -0.50 44.06
C ARG A 543 26.40 -1.50 42.94
N ILE A 544 25.84 -2.66 43.26
CA ILE A 544 25.41 -3.67 42.30
C ILE A 544 23.93 -4.03 42.55
N GLN A 545 23.16 -4.18 41.48
CA GLN A 545 21.76 -4.57 41.54
C GLN A 545 21.46 -5.57 40.43
N LYS A 546 20.89 -6.73 40.80
CA LYS A 546 20.36 -7.69 39.82
C LYS A 546 19.21 -7.06 39.04
N LEU A 547 19.25 -7.20 37.72
CA LEU A 547 18.24 -6.76 36.78
C LEU A 547 17.28 -7.92 36.44
N PRO A 548 16.08 -7.62 35.91
CA PRO A 548 15.17 -8.65 35.41
C PRO A 548 15.84 -9.53 34.35
N ASP A 549 15.54 -10.83 34.41
CA ASP A 549 15.96 -11.79 33.41
C ASP A 549 15.26 -11.46 32.07
N SER A 550 15.96 -11.71 30.96
CA SER A 550 15.47 -11.37 29.63
C SER A 550 15.81 -12.46 28.63
N ARG A 551 14.92 -12.68 27.66
CA ARG A 551 15.16 -13.60 26.56
C ARG A 551 15.09 -12.88 25.23
N HIS A 552 16.08 -13.12 24.38
CA HIS A 552 16.09 -12.59 23.02
C HIS A 552 16.23 -13.71 21.99
N VAL A 553 15.27 -13.79 21.07
CA VAL A 553 15.17 -14.88 20.10
C VAL A 553 15.69 -14.43 18.73
N PHE A 554 16.73 -15.10 18.24
CA PHE A 554 17.18 -15.03 16.85
C PHE A 554 16.60 -16.20 16.04
N THR A 555 16.88 -16.25 14.74
CA THR A 555 16.40 -17.32 13.85
C THR A 555 16.86 -18.71 14.29
N HIS A 556 18.13 -18.84 14.65
CA HIS A 556 18.78 -20.13 14.95
C HIS A 556 19.27 -20.24 16.40
N ARG A 557 19.19 -19.15 17.17
CA ARG A 557 19.74 -19.05 18.53
C ARG A 557 18.78 -18.30 19.44
N GLU A 558 18.89 -18.53 20.73
CA GLU A 558 18.19 -17.78 21.77
C GLU A 558 19.22 -17.36 22.81
N TRP A 559 19.18 -16.09 23.21
CA TRP A 559 19.94 -15.60 24.36
C TRP A 559 19.03 -15.62 25.57
N ASP A 560 19.42 -16.40 26.57
CA ASP A 560 18.81 -16.45 27.91
C ASP A 560 19.70 -15.63 28.85
N MET A 561 19.28 -14.40 29.13
CA MET A 561 20.13 -13.37 29.73
C MET A 561 19.70 -13.07 31.16
N ILE A 562 20.68 -12.95 32.05
CA ILE A 562 20.55 -12.25 33.33
C ILE A 562 21.36 -10.95 33.27
N GLY A 563 20.99 -9.95 34.08
CA GLY A 563 21.66 -8.66 34.06
C GLY A 563 22.05 -8.15 35.43
N TYR A 564 23.09 -7.33 35.49
CA TYR A 564 23.46 -6.54 36.68
C TYR A 564 23.69 -5.08 36.30
N ALA A 565 23.04 -4.16 37.02
CA ALA A 565 23.39 -2.75 36.99
C ALA A 565 24.46 -2.48 38.04
N VAL A 566 25.59 -1.93 37.60
CA VAL A 566 26.77 -1.70 38.42
C VAL A 566 27.13 -0.22 38.34
N ARG A 567 27.15 0.43 39.51
CA ARG A 567 27.72 1.77 39.66
C ARG A 567 29.12 1.63 40.22
N VAL A 568 30.11 2.16 39.50
CA VAL A 568 31.51 2.22 39.95
C VAL A 568 31.86 3.64 40.40
N ASP A 569 32.99 3.79 41.08
CA ASP A 569 33.56 5.08 41.44
C ASP A 569 34.05 5.84 40.20
N GLU A 570 34.85 5.18 39.37
CA GLU A 570 35.41 5.71 38.13
C GLU A 570 35.58 4.60 37.09
N LEU A 571 35.32 4.91 35.83
CA LEU A 571 35.48 3.97 34.70
C LEU A 571 36.90 3.98 34.09
N GLU A 572 37.72 4.97 34.42
CA GLU A 572 39.14 5.02 34.05
C GLU A 572 40.01 4.38 35.15
N PRO A 573 40.70 3.26 34.91
CA PRO A 573 41.62 2.68 35.86
C PRO A 573 42.94 3.45 35.84
N VAL A 574 43.46 3.75 37.02
CA VAL A 574 44.87 4.08 37.19
C VAL A 574 45.69 2.80 36.91
N GLY A 575 46.23 2.66 35.70
CA GLY A 575 47.32 1.71 35.38
C GLY A 575 46.96 0.31 34.86
N GLY A 576 45.84 0.12 34.15
CA GLY A 576 45.45 -1.21 33.60
C GLY A 576 45.09 -1.22 32.10
N THR A 577 45.36 -2.33 31.41
CA THR A 577 44.97 -2.57 30.02
C THR A 577 43.46 -2.79 29.91
N GLN A 578 42.75 -1.82 29.36
CA GLN A 578 41.31 -1.91 29.08
C GLN A 578 41.10 -2.75 27.82
N GLU A 579 40.75 -4.03 27.97
CA GLU A 579 40.46 -4.93 26.85
C GLU A 579 39.20 -4.47 26.06
N GLY A 580 39.39 -3.53 25.12
CA GLY A 580 38.38 -3.16 24.13
C GLY A 580 37.09 -2.52 24.68
N LEU A 581 37.07 -2.12 25.95
CA LEU A 581 35.99 -1.33 26.55
C LEU A 581 36.10 0.14 26.14
N LEU A 582 34.96 0.75 25.89
CA LEU A 582 34.79 2.16 25.59
C LEU A 582 33.91 2.78 26.67
N PHE A 583 34.29 3.95 27.16
CA PHE A 583 33.52 4.70 28.14
C PHE A 583 32.93 5.93 27.48
N ILE A 584 31.61 5.97 27.41
CA ILE A 584 30.89 6.95 26.63
C ILE A 584 29.82 7.61 27.48
N GLU A 585 29.48 8.86 27.18
CA GLU A 585 28.21 9.41 27.64
C GLU A 585 27.07 8.61 26.97
N PRO A 586 26.07 8.10 27.71
CA PRO A 586 25.00 7.29 27.13
C PRO A 586 24.24 7.96 25.98
N SER A 587 24.13 9.30 26.02
CA SER A 587 23.52 10.13 24.96
C SER A 587 24.20 9.96 23.60
N LEU A 588 25.51 9.67 23.56
CA LEU A 588 26.24 9.46 22.31
C LEU A 588 25.79 8.21 21.56
N THR A 589 25.18 7.24 22.24
CA THR A 589 24.58 6.06 21.57
C THR A 589 23.46 6.44 20.61
N GLU A 590 22.85 7.61 20.77
CA GLU A 590 21.83 8.12 19.85
C GLU A 590 22.40 8.46 18.48
N LYS A 591 23.69 8.75 18.37
CA LYS A 591 24.33 9.21 17.13
C LYS A 591 25.47 8.32 16.66
N GLU A 592 26.29 7.79 17.56
CA GLU A 592 27.60 7.23 17.23
C GLU A 592 27.70 5.72 17.45
N TYR A 593 27.07 5.20 18.51
CA TYR A 593 27.25 3.81 18.93
C TYR A 593 25.97 2.99 18.72
N PRO A 594 25.81 2.27 17.59
CA PRO A 594 24.63 1.44 17.35
C PRO A 594 24.59 0.23 18.30
N ILE A 595 23.55 0.14 19.11
CA ILE A 595 23.29 -0.94 20.06
C ILE A 595 22.09 -1.76 19.56
N PRO A 596 22.20 -3.10 19.44
CA PRO A 596 21.13 -3.92 18.91
C PRO A 596 19.98 -4.07 19.92
N SER A 597 18.76 -4.26 19.40
CA SER A 597 17.56 -4.54 20.20
C SER A 597 17.63 -5.81 21.05
N ALA A 598 18.65 -6.64 20.84
CA ALA A 598 19.01 -7.73 21.74
C ALA A 598 19.21 -7.26 23.19
N TYR A 599 19.61 -6.00 23.41
CA TYR A 599 19.83 -5.44 24.74
C TYR A 599 18.70 -4.54 25.24
N ALA A 600 17.54 -4.52 24.59
CA ALA A 600 16.44 -3.59 24.91
C ALA A 600 15.97 -3.64 26.37
N ALA A 601 16.04 -4.81 27.02
CA ALA A 601 15.69 -4.96 28.43
C ALA A 601 16.63 -4.19 29.38
N TYR A 602 17.83 -3.83 28.92
CA TYR A 602 18.90 -3.25 29.73
C TYR A 602 19.21 -1.79 29.38
N THR A 603 18.79 -1.31 28.21
CA THR A 603 19.08 0.07 27.76
C THR A 603 18.42 1.15 28.62
N GLY A 604 17.25 0.85 29.20
CA GLY A 604 16.53 1.79 30.08
C GLY A 604 17.32 2.21 31.34
N TYR A 605 18.25 1.37 31.81
CA TYR A 605 19.09 1.67 32.98
C TYR A 605 20.16 2.74 32.70
N LEU A 606 20.39 3.07 31.43
CA LEU A 606 21.28 4.14 30.96
C LEU A 606 20.53 5.19 30.14
N GLN A 607 19.19 5.16 30.13
CA GLN A 607 18.34 6.04 29.31
C GLN A 607 18.66 5.98 27.81
N ILE A 608 19.17 4.84 27.33
CA ILE A 608 19.50 4.64 25.92
C ILE A 608 18.22 4.32 25.14
N ARG A 609 17.90 5.15 24.14
CA ARG A 609 16.83 4.88 23.15
C ARG A 609 17.33 3.87 22.11
N LEU A 610 16.44 3.17 21.42
CA LEU A 610 16.80 2.17 20.39
C LEU A 610 15.99 2.37 19.11
N GLY A 611 16.55 1.96 17.96
CA GLY A 611 15.79 1.90 16.70
C GLY A 611 15.17 3.24 16.29
N ASN A 612 13.88 3.22 15.98
CA ASN A 612 13.13 4.42 15.56
C ASN A 612 12.86 5.39 16.70
N ASP A 613 12.83 4.96 17.95
CA ASP A 613 12.58 5.83 19.11
C ASP A 613 13.64 6.96 19.20
N LYS A 614 14.83 6.75 18.63
CA LYS A 614 15.88 7.78 18.49
C LYS A 614 15.50 8.92 17.52
N PHE A 615 14.59 8.66 16.61
CA PHE A 615 14.19 9.54 15.52
C PHE A 615 12.77 10.12 15.70
N GLU A 616 12.05 9.70 16.73
CA GLU A 616 10.66 10.12 16.99
C GLU A 616 10.51 11.47 17.71
N GLU A 617 11.57 12.26 17.91
CA GLU A 617 11.48 13.61 18.51
C GLU A 617 12.09 14.72 17.64
N LYS A 618 11.25 15.28 16.76
CA LYS A 618 11.11 16.72 16.43
C LYS A 618 9.69 16.94 15.87
N LYS A 619 8.68 16.97 16.74
CA LYS A 619 7.35 17.50 16.42
C LYS A 619 6.88 18.42 17.54
#